data_AF-A0A7Z7NHE3-F1
#
_entry.id   AF-A0A7Z7NHE3-F1
#
_cell.length_a   1.000
_cell.length_b   1.000
_cell.length_c   1.000
_cell.angle_alpha   90.00
_cell.angle_beta   90.00
_cell.angle_gamma   90.00
#
_symmetry.space_group_name_H-M   'P 1'
#
loop_
_entity.id
_entity.type
_entity.pdbx_description
1 polymer ?
#
loop_
_entity_poly.entity_id
_entity_poly.type
_entity_poly.pdbx_seq_one_letter_code
_entity_poly.pdbx_strand_id
1 'polypeptide(L)'
;MQRGRPDLTGALTPLLSLALFTACVPQAHSGEVRPADVPDAPTALTPMQQAEQFRGRQRYTDALAIYERVLHADPRDRGAYTMRALTLSDLGSAQLAAEAMWRHPDCFAAGTRAPG
;
A
#
# COMPACT_ATOMS: atom_id res chain seq x y z
N MET A 1 64.98 11.11 1.10
CA MET A 1 64.82 10.46 2.42
C MET A 1 63.80 11.32 3.16
N GLN A 2 62.53 10.98 3.43
CA GLN A 2 61.84 9.74 3.82
C GLN A 2 60.51 9.65 3.02
N ARG A 3 60.11 8.52 2.41
CA ARG A 3 59.31 7.40 2.94
C ARG A 3 58.17 7.80 3.88
N GLY A 4 56.92 7.54 3.48
CA GLY A 4 55.76 7.48 4.38
C GLY A 4 54.45 7.86 3.69
N ARG A 5 53.73 6.86 3.19
CA ARG A 5 52.47 6.95 2.45
C ARG A 5 51.26 7.01 3.43
N PRO A 6 49.99 7.01 2.98
CA PRO A 6 48.95 7.96 3.36
C PRO A 6 47.92 7.43 4.38
N ASP A 7 46.97 8.31 4.70
CA ASP A 7 45.60 8.11 5.21
C ASP A 7 45.14 6.66 5.40
N LEU A 8 44.64 6.32 6.60
CA LEU A 8 43.56 5.34 6.82
C LEU A 8 43.27 5.10 8.32
N THR A 9 42.01 5.32 8.68
CA THR A 9 41.21 4.53 9.63
C THR A 9 41.12 5.01 11.09
N GLY A 10 39.90 5.42 11.43
CA GLY A 10 39.39 5.72 12.76
C GLY A 10 38.16 6.62 12.63
N ALA A 11 37.17 6.29 11.81
CA ALA A 11 36.06 5.43 12.23
C ALA A 11 35.61 5.73 13.67
N LEU A 12 34.49 6.46 13.77
CA LEU A 12 33.47 6.47 14.85
C LEU A 12 32.99 7.91 15.15
N THR A 13 32.13 8.44 14.28
CA THR A 13 30.81 8.80 14.80
C THR A 13 30.16 7.46 15.18
N PRO A 14 29.69 7.27 16.42
CA PRO A 14 28.37 7.83 16.67
C PRO A 14 28.06 8.18 18.15
N LEU A 15 26.87 8.77 18.29
CA LEU A 15 25.90 8.45 19.33
C LEU A 15 26.06 9.11 20.71
N LEU A 16 24.99 9.84 21.04
CA LEU A 16 24.23 9.64 22.27
C LEU A 16 24.61 10.54 23.46
N SER A 17 24.38 11.85 23.32
CA SER A 17 23.91 12.65 24.47
C SER A 17 22.40 12.48 24.62
N LEU A 18 21.99 11.26 24.97
CA LEU A 18 20.68 10.94 25.52
C LEU A 18 20.75 11.25 27.02
N ALA A 19 20.35 12.46 27.41
CA ALA A 19 20.07 12.79 28.80
C ALA A 19 18.60 13.22 28.91
N LEU A 20 17.76 12.19 28.98
CA LEU A 20 16.57 12.06 29.84
C LEU A 20 16.14 13.36 30.54
N PHE A 21 15.20 14.09 29.94
CA PHE A 21 14.30 14.96 30.69
C PHE A 21 12.95 14.25 30.83
N THR A 22 12.85 13.52 31.93
CA THR A 22 11.65 13.36 32.77
C THR A 22 10.31 13.64 32.09
N ALA A 23 9.65 12.54 31.71
CA ALA A 23 8.21 12.32 31.88
C ALA A 23 7.31 13.55 31.74
N CYS A 24 7.00 13.94 30.51
CA CYS A 24 5.70 14.55 30.24
C CYS A 24 4.67 13.41 30.20
N VAL A 25 4.00 13.23 31.34
CA VAL A 25 2.81 12.40 31.50
C VAL A 25 1.86 12.63 30.32
N PRO A 26 1.30 11.56 29.70
CA PRO A 26 0.33 11.73 28.63
C PRO A 26 -0.90 12.42 29.22
N GLN A 27 -1.12 13.68 28.85
CA GLN A 27 -2.40 14.34 29.10
C GLN A 27 -3.42 13.60 28.24
N ALA A 28 -4.21 12.77 28.93
CA ALA A 28 -5.50 12.31 28.50
C ALA A 28 -6.36 13.55 28.15
N HIS A 29 -6.35 13.92 26.87
CA HIS A 29 -7.55 14.51 26.31
C HIS A 29 -8.57 13.38 26.28
N SER A 30 -9.41 13.35 27.32
CA SER A 30 -10.80 12.89 27.22
C SER A 30 -11.48 13.71 26.13
N GLY A 31 -11.17 13.37 24.87
CA GLY A 31 -12.05 13.56 23.75
C GLY A 31 -12.88 12.30 23.70
N GLU A 32 -13.96 12.31 24.47
CA GLU A 32 -15.19 11.57 24.23
C GLU A 32 -15.09 10.61 23.04
N VAL A 33 -14.92 9.30 23.32
CA VAL A 33 -15.38 8.29 22.37
C VAL A 33 -16.88 8.46 22.34
N ARG A 34 -17.35 9.40 21.51
CA ARG A 34 -18.77 9.54 21.21
C ARG A 34 -19.22 8.16 20.75
N PRO A 35 -20.14 7.48 21.44
CA PRO A 35 -20.75 6.26 20.93
C PRO A 35 -21.77 6.62 19.84
N ALA A 36 -21.33 7.39 18.83
CA ALA A 36 -22.18 7.97 17.80
C ALA A 36 -21.53 7.95 16.41
N ASP A 37 -20.55 7.08 16.18
CA ASP A 37 -20.39 6.42 14.88
C ASP A 37 -20.62 4.92 15.11
N VAL A 38 -21.77 4.60 15.70
CA VAL A 38 -22.42 3.35 15.31
C VAL A 38 -23.00 3.70 13.94
N PRO A 39 -22.45 3.21 12.82
CA PRO A 39 -23.20 3.28 11.57
C PRO A 39 -24.43 2.40 11.76
N ASP A 40 -25.50 3.00 12.26
CA ASP A 40 -26.88 2.56 12.05
C ASP A 40 -27.15 2.67 10.54
N ALA A 41 -26.58 1.75 9.77
CA ALA A 41 -26.95 1.53 8.38
C ALA A 41 -26.51 0.13 7.95
N PRO A 42 -27.43 -0.86 7.89
CA PRO A 42 -27.21 -2.09 7.12
C PRO A 42 -27.04 -1.84 5.60
N THR A 43 -26.94 -0.58 5.18
CA THR A 43 -26.75 -0.12 3.80
C THR A 43 -25.33 0.34 3.50
N ALA A 44 -24.50 0.61 4.53
CA ALA A 44 -23.09 0.90 4.32
C ALA A 44 -22.35 -0.41 4.05
N LEU A 45 -21.84 -0.58 2.83
CA LEU A 45 -20.99 -1.71 2.49
C LEU A 45 -19.80 -1.76 3.45
N THR A 46 -19.44 -2.96 3.89
CA THR A 46 -18.22 -3.11 4.70
C THR A 46 -17.01 -2.64 3.88
N PRO A 47 -15.92 -2.16 4.51
CA PRO A 47 -14.72 -1.74 3.78
C PRO A 47 -14.18 -2.85 2.87
N MET A 48 -14.28 -4.12 3.31
CA MET A 48 -13.95 -5.28 2.49
C MET A 48 -14.80 -5.37 1.22
N GLN A 49 -16.13 -5.26 1.35
CA GLN A 49 -17.03 -5.29 0.19
C GLN A 49 -16.83 -4.09 -0.75
N GLN A 50 -16.50 -2.92 -0.20
CA GLN A 50 -16.18 -1.74 -0.98
C GLN A 50 -14.89 -1.97 -1.81
N ALA A 51 -13.84 -2.52 -1.19
CA ALA A 51 -12.59 -2.85 -1.86
C ALA A 51 -12.81 -3.88 -2.98
N GLU A 52 -13.66 -4.88 -2.75
CA GLU A 52 -14.06 -5.86 -3.75
C GLU A 52 -14.75 -5.22 -4.95
N GLN A 53 -15.63 -4.22 -4.73
CA GLN A 53 -16.22 -3.47 -5.84
C GLN A 53 -15.19 -2.68 -6.65
N PHE A 54 -14.22 -2.06 -5.99
CA PHE A 54 -13.14 -1.38 -6.70
C PHE A 54 -12.30 -2.36 -7.51
N ARG A 55 -11.97 -3.53 -6.95
CA ARG A 55 -11.28 -4.61 -7.66
C ARG A 55 -12.09 -5.09 -8.87
N GLY A 56 -13.40 -5.29 -8.71
CA GLY A 56 -14.30 -5.69 -9.81
C GLY A 56 -14.41 -4.65 -10.93
N ARG A 57 -14.17 -3.38 -10.63
CA ARG A 57 -14.06 -2.29 -11.61
C ARG A 57 -12.63 -2.07 -12.12
N GLN A 58 -11.71 -3.00 -11.84
CA GLN A 58 -10.28 -2.93 -12.18
C GLN A 58 -9.56 -1.72 -11.59
N ARG A 59 -10.15 -1.05 -10.60
CA ARG A 59 -9.54 0.03 -9.82
C ARG A 59 -8.70 -0.57 -8.69
N TYR A 60 -7.67 -1.30 -9.08
CA TYR A 60 -6.88 -2.13 -8.17
C TYR A 60 -6.17 -1.31 -7.10
N THR A 61 -5.66 -0.12 -7.42
CA THR A 61 -4.98 0.77 -6.46
C THR A 61 -5.92 1.25 -5.35
N ASP A 62 -7.16 1.62 -5.69
CA ASP A 62 -8.17 2.02 -4.71
C ASP A 62 -8.58 0.85 -3.80
N ALA A 63 -8.73 -0.34 -4.38
CA ALA A 63 -9.01 -1.56 -3.62
C ALA A 63 -7.88 -1.87 -2.62
N LEU A 64 -6.61 -1.79 -3.07
CA LEU A 64 -5.44 -2.01 -2.22
C LEU A 64 -5.37 -1.00 -1.07
N ALA A 65 -5.64 0.27 -1.32
CA ALA A 65 -5.65 1.29 -0.27
C ALA A 65 -6.68 1.01 0.83
N ILE A 66 -7.82 0.37 0.49
CA ILE A 66 -8.80 -0.05 1.50
C ILE A 66 -8.28 -1.26 2.28
N TYR A 67 -7.74 -2.29 1.62
CA TYR A 67 -7.19 -3.45 2.32
C TYR A 67 -6.05 -3.06 3.28
N GLU A 68 -5.19 -2.11 2.89
CA GLU A 68 -4.15 -1.59 3.79
C GLU A 68 -4.75 -0.92 5.03
N ARG A 69 -5.82 -0.15 4.89
CA ARG A 69 -6.51 0.46 6.04
C ARG A 69 -7.13 -0.60 6.95
N VAL A 70 -7.73 -1.65 6.38
CA VAL A 70 -8.27 -2.78 7.15
C VAL A 70 -7.15 -3.48 7.92
N LEU A 71 -6.02 -3.77 7.25
CA LEU A 71 -4.86 -4.41 7.87
C LEU A 71 -4.14 -3.53 8.90
N HIS A 72 -4.22 -2.21 8.75
CA HIS A 72 -3.69 -1.29 9.75
C HIS A 72 -4.54 -1.30 11.03
N ALA A 73 -5.86 -1.43 10.90
CA ALA A 73 -6.79 -1.53 12.03
C ALA A 73 -6.77 -2.93 12.67
N ASP A 74 -6.78 -3.99 11.87
CA ASP A 74 -6.61 -5.37 12.29
C ASP A 74 -5.51 -6.07 11.48
N PRO A 75 -4.28 -6.13 12.02
CA PRO A 75 -3.16 -6.79 11.35
C PRO A 75 -3.27 -8.31 11.28
N ARG A 76 -4.33 -8.91 11.85
CA ARG A 76 -4.61 -10.35 11.80
C ARG A 76 -5.77 -10.72 10.88
N ASP A 77 -6.36 -9.76 10.18
CA ASP A 77 -7.44 -10.03 9.22
C ASP A 77 -6.92 -10.83 8.03
N ARG A 78 -7.16 -12.15 8.08
CA ARG A 78 -6.80 -13.09 7.01
C ARG A 78 -7.55 -12.81 5.72
N GLY A 79 -8.79 -12.33 5.82
CA GLY A 79 -9.60 -11.98 4.66
C GLY A 79 -8.96 -10.82 3.89
N ALA A 80 -8.56 -9.77 4.60
CA ALA A 80 -7.90 -8.62 4.01
C ALA A 80 -6.57 -8.98 3.32
N TYR A 81 -5.73 -9.82 3.94
CA TYR A 81 -4.52 -10.33 3.27
C TYR A 81 -4.81 -11.14 2.02
N THR A 82 -5.80 -12.04 2.09
CA THR A 82 -6.20 -12.88 0.95
C THR A 82 -6.66 -12.02 -0.22
N MET A 83 -7.56 -11.08 0.05
CA MET A 83 -8.10 -10.21 -0.98
C MET A 83 -7.06 -9.24 -1.54
N ARG A 84 -6.15 -8.74 -0.71
CA ARG A 84 -4.98 -7.95 -1.15
C ARG A 84 -4.11 -8.74 -2.11
N ALA A 85 -3.76 -9.98 -1.78
CA ALA A 85 -2.94 -10.83 -2.63
C ALA A 85 -3.62 -11.11 -3.99
N LEU A 86 -4.91 -11.45 -4.00
CA LEU A 86 -5.68 -11.63 -5.24
C LEU A 86 -5.70 -10.37 -6.09
N THR A 87 -5.89 -9.20 -5.46
CA THR A 87 -5.91 -7.91 -6.15
C THR A 87 -4.55 -7.57 -6.78
N LEU A 88 -3.45 -7.88 -6.10
CA LEU A 88 -2.10 -7.70 -6.64
C LEU A 88 -1.84 -8.62 -7.85
N SER A 89 -2.30 -9.87 -7.80
CA SER A 89 -2.20 -10.81 -8.91
C SER A 89 -3.00 -10.34 -10.15
N ASP A 90 -4.21 -9.84 -9.94
CA ASP A 90 -5.03 -9.29 -11.04
C ASP A 90 -4.38 -8.06 -11.65
N LEU A 91 -3.86 -7.16 -10.81
CA LEU A 91 -3.15 -5.96 -11.24
C LEU A 91 -1.97 -6.36 -12.13
N GLY A 92 -1.11 -7.25 -11.64
CA GLY A 92 0.04 -7.80 -12.37
C GLY A 92 -0.36 -8.39 -13.72
N SER A 93 -1.43 -9.19 -13.73
CA SER A 93 -1.96 -9.79 -14.96
C SER A 93 -2.47 -8.75 -15.95
N ALA A 94 -3.17 -7.71 -15.47
CA ALA A 94 -3.65 -6.62 -16.31
C ALA A 94 -2.50 -5.81 -16.92
N GLN A 95 -1.40 -5.62 -16.18
CA GLN A 95 -0.21 -4.92 -16.68
C GLN A 95 0.54 -5.74 -17.72
N LEU A 96 0.71 -7.04 -17.49
CA LEU A 96 1.29 -7.94 -18.48
C LEU A 96 0.47 -7.97 -19.77
N ALA A 97 -0.86 -7.98 -19.66
CA ALA A 97 -1.74 -7.90 -20.82
C ALA A 97 -1.56 -6.57 -21.58
N ALA A 98 -1.50 -5.45 -20.86
CA ALA A 98 -1.27 -4.13 -21.46
C ALA A 98 0.09 -4.03 -22.15
N GLU A 99 1.14 -4.60 -21.55
CA GLU A 99 2.48 -4.67 -22.15
C GLU A 99 2.47 -5.50 -23.43
N ALA A 100 1.82 -6.67 -23.42
CA ALA A 100 1.70 -7.53 -24.60
C ALA A 100 0.98 -6.80 -25.75
N MET A 101 -0.08 -6.04 -25.44
CA MET A 101 -0.78 -5.22 -26.43
C MET A 101 0.10 -4.12 -27.01
N TRP A 102 0.87 -3.44 -26.16
CA TRP A 102 1.82 -2.42 -26.59
C TRP A 102 2.93 -2.98 -27.49
N ARG A 103 3.39 -4.20 -27.20
CA ARG A 103 4.49 -4.83 -27.93
C ARG A 103 4.05 -5.45 -29.26
N HIS A 104 2.78 -5.77 -29.42
CA HIS A 104 2.24 -6.42 -30.60
C HIS A 104 0.95 -5.77 -31.10
N PRO A 105 0.95 -4.46 -31.42
CA PRO A 105 -0.28 -3.75 -31.79
C PRO A 105 -0.98 -4.37 -33.00
N ASP A 106 -0.23 -4.89 -33.98
CA ASP A 106 -0.77 -5.52 -35.19
C ASP A 106 -1.63 -6.75 -34.90
N CYS A 107 -1.27 -7.54 -33.89
CA CYS A 107 -2.03 -8.72 -33.46
C CYS A 107 -3.39 -8.36 -32.87
N PHE A 108 -3.54 -7.15 -32.34
CA PHE A 108 -4.78 -6.66 -31.72
C PHE A 108 -5.54 -5.66 -32.62
N ALA A 109 -4.93 -5.15 -33.71
CA ALA A 109 -5.53 -4.19 -34.63
C ALA A 109 -6.27 -4.84 -35.83
N ALA A 110 -6.03 -6.12 -36.13
CA ALA A 110 -6.49 -6.79 -37.35
C ALA A 110 -8.02 -7.03 -37.50
N GLY A 111 -8.87 -6.36 -36.72
CA GLY A 111 -10.33 -6.42 -36.83
C GLY A 111 -10.94 -5.51 -37.89
N THR A 112 -10.20 -4.51 -38.40
CA THR A 112 -10.70 -3.64 -39.49
C THR A 112 -10.28 -4.21 -40.84
N ARG A 113 -11.06 -5.18 -41.34
CA ARG A 113 -11.01 -5.56 -42.75
C ARG A 113 -11.31 -4.30 -43.58
N ALA A 114 -10.34 -3.86 -44.38
CA ALA A 114 -10.51 -2.71 -45.26
C ALA A 114 -11.76 -2.91 -46.17
N PRO A 115 -12.63 -1.91 -46.36
CA PRO A 115 -13.68 -2.00 -47.36
C PRO A 115 -13.00 -2.01 -48.74
N GLY A 116 -13.31 -3.04 -49.54
CA GLY A 116 -12.99 -3.09 -50.96
C GLY A 116 -13.95 -2.25 -51.79
#